data_AF-A0A1E7N1Y3-F1
#
_entry.id   AF-A0A1E7N1Y3-F1
#
_cell.length_a   1.000
_cell.length_b   1.000
_cell.length_c   1.000
_cell.angle_alpha   90.00
_cell.angle_beta   90.00
_cell.angle_gamma   90.00
#
_symmetry.space_group_name_H-M   'P 1'
#
loop_
_entity.id
_entity.type
_entity.pdbx_description
1 polymer ?
#
loop_
_entity_poly.entity_id
_entity_poly.type
_entity_poly.pdbx_seq_one_letter_code
_entity_poly.pdbx_strand_id
1 'polypeptide(L)'
;MAVVVFPLTVPACTTFTVTITGAPAGTASTVITYDGATQTVAVLGGSATVSFTAVGSGTQVVSATYFSGTGGTGTVTGAETGTVTVTPAPAGTISTTLTTPVSGTTTASTIITCGAGLSSINGTLTYTLPGGGTVTATVTNGVVGTTNLGVALTPGQVVTVSFTPAAGTCPACTLAPITVTLPEVSSCSVVIQPLVGPVVVGQPTSVTAVVLCNGVPVSGASVTFTSGTATATATTNALGIAIGSLTFSTAGPATVTATVTATGTACACSGVVSVPITVTVAPQPTCQVLLLPTGPAVVGVPLPVTAVVLCNGVPVSGASVTFTSGTATATATTNALGIAIGSLTFSTAGPATVTATVTATGTACACSGVVSAPITVTVTGTVGSGTTLTAAPACWRVNLPLPLPDVFKATLTATLSPAQAGVTVSFFVANQLVGTAVTDATGTATLQAGLNPLQILAGSYTAHATVGATMLQATNSLTPCLPPV
;
A
#
# COMPACT_ATOMS: atom_id res chain seq x y z
N MET A 1 68.15 40.25 -54.94
CA MET A 1 67.81 38.92 -54.41
C MET A 1 66.45 39.07 -53.78
N ALA A 2 65.54 38.12 -54.05
CA ALA A 2 64.21 38.16 -53.46
C ALA A 2 63.80 36.75 -53.03
N VAL A 3 63.55 36.56 -51.74
CA VAL A 3 62.76 35.44 -51.21
C VAL A 3 61.29 35.77 -51.40
N VAL A 4 60.67 35.17 -52.41
CA VAL A 4 59.26 35.35 -52.74
C VAL A 4 58.45 34.21 -52.13
N VAL A 5 57.56 34.55 -51.21
CA VAL A 5 56.62 33.61 -50.58
C VAL A 5 55.27 33.71 -51.26
N PHE A 6 54.72 32.60 -51.75
CA PHE A 6 53.40 32.56 -52.37
C PHE A 6 52.58 31.33 -51.96
N PRO A 7 51.35 31.51 -51.44
CA PRO A 7 50.72 32.78 -51.05
C PRO A 7 51.43 33.43 -49.85
N LEU A 8 51.37 34.77 -49.73
CA LEU A 8 51.93 35.50 -48.58
C LEU A 8 51.14 35.24 -47.28
N THR A 9 49.84 34.95 -47.41
CA THR A 9 48.97 34.58 -46.30
C THR A 9 48.35 33.22 -46.58
N VAL A 10 48.53 32.28 -45.67
CA VAL A 10 48.04 30.90 -45.80
C VAL A 10 47.41 30.40 -44.51
N PRO A 11 46.33 29.60 -44.56
CA PRO A 11 45.84 28.91 -43.38
C PRO A 11 46.88 27.92 -42.85
N ALA A 12 46.90 27.71 -41.53
CA ALA A 12 47.67 26.62 -40.93
C ALA A 12 47.32 25.29 -41.60
N CYS A 13 48.31 24.41 -41.69
CA CYS A 13 48.24 23.08 -42.31
C CYS A 13 48.01 23.08 -43.83
N THR A 14 48.23 24.22 -44.49
CA THR A 14 48.23 24.31 -45.96
C THR A 14 49.64 24.54 -46.50
N THR A 15 49.85 24.23 -47.78
CA THR A 15 51.16 24.37 -48.42
C THR A 15 51.35 25.79 -48.96
N PHE A 16 52.53 26.37 -48.72
CA PHE A 16 52.99 27.57 -49.40
C PHE A 16 54.32 27.30 -50.10
N THR A 17 54.61 28.08 -51.12
CA THR A 17 55.82 27.95 -51.94
C THR A 17 56.76 29.10 -51.63
N VAL A 18 58.04 28.78 -51.52
CA VAL A 18 59.13 29.73 -51.38
C VAL A 18 59.95 29.65 -52.65
N THR A 19 59.98 30.75 -53.40
CA THR A 19 60.79 30.90 -54.60
C THR A 19 61.85 31.94 -54.35
N ILE A 20 63.10 31.56 -54.57
CA ILE A 20 64.23 32.46 -54.51
C ILE A 20 64.55 32.91 -55.93
N THR A 21 64.75 34.22 -56.12
CA THR A 21 65.16 34.79 -57.41
C THR A 21 66.40 35.68 -57.29
N GLY A 22 67.28 35.57 -58.28
CA GLY A 22 68.48 36.39 -58.38
C GLY A 22 69.56 36.01 -57.37
N ALA A 23 69.81 34.71 -57.16
CA ALA A 23 70.87 34.22 -56.28
C ALA A 23 72.27 34.78 -56.69
N PRO A 24 73.23 34.91 -55.75
CA PRO A 24 74.55 35.48 -56.04
C PRO A 24 75.30 34.63 -57.07
N ALA A 25 76.10 35.28 -57.92
CA ALA A 25 76.95 34.58 -58.88
C ALA A 25 77.88 33.59 -58.16
N GLY A 26 78.02 32.37 -58.69
CA GLY A 26 78.80 31.30 -58.07
C GLY A 26 78.07 30.48 -57.01
N THR A 27 76.77 30.71 -56.79
CA THR A 27 75.93 29.88 -55.91
C THR A 27 75.49 28.60 -56.61
N ALA A 28 75.71 27.44 -55.99
CA ALA A 28 75.32 26.14 -56.50
C ALA A 28 74.09 25.55 -55.79
N SER A 29 73.85 25.90 -54.51
CA SER A 29 72.68 25.46 -53.76
C SER A 29 72.23 26.45 -52.69
N THR A 30 71.02 26.25 -52.17
CA THR A 30 70.46 27.04 -51.07
C THR A 30 69.77 26.13 -50.05
N VAL A 31 69.90 26.49 -48.77
CA VAL A 31 69.19 25.87 -47.66
C VAL A 31 68.11 26.84 -47.19
N ILE A 32 66.87 26.41 -47.29
CA ILE A 32 65.69 27.18 -46.89
C ILE A 32 65.15 26.58 -45.60
N THR A 33 64.93 27.42 -44.59
CA THR A 33 64.46 27.02 -43.26
C THR A 33 63.15 27.72 -42.92
N TYR A 34 62.18 26.95 -42.44
CA TYR A 34 60.89 27.42 -41.93
C TYR A 34 60.47 26.54 -40.74
N ASP A 35 60.15 27.17 -39.60
CA ASP A 35 59.80 26.49 -38.33
C ASP A 35 60.72 25.32 -37.94
N GLY A 36 62.04 25.52 -38.07
CA GLY A 36 63.05 24.49 -37.78
C GLY A 36 63.18 23.37 -38.84
N ALA A 37 62.23 23.26 -39.78
CA ALA A 37 62.35 22.37 -40.93
C ALA A 37 63.27 22.98 -41.99
N THR A 38 64.19 22.19 -42.54
CA THR A 38 65.16 22.63 -43.54
C THR A 38 64.96 21.87 -44.86
N GLN A 39 65.07 22.56 -45.99
CA GLN A 39 65.10 21.97 -47.32
C GLN A 39 66.30 22.52 -48.08
N THR A 40 67.08 21.60 -48.66
CA THR A 40 68.25 21.95 -49.47
C THR A 40 67.94 21.70 -50.94
N VAL A 41 68.12 22.71 -51.78
CA VAL A 41 67.77 22.66 -53.20
C VAL A 41 68.88 23.27 -54.06
N ALA A 42 69.11 22.69 -55.24
CA ALA A 42 70.06 23.23 -56.22
C ALA A 42 69.53 24.55 -56.80
N VAL A 43 70.43 25.50 -57.03
CA VAL A 43 70.09 26.79 -57.67
C VAL A 43 70.38 26.68 -59.16
N LEU A 44 69.35 26.75 -59.99
CA LEU A 44 69.44 26.65 -61.45
C LEU A 44 69.05 27.99 -62.08
N GLY A 45 69.93 28.56 -62.91
CA GLY A 45 69.67 29.86 -63.54
C GLY A 45 69.44 31.01 -62.56
N GLY A 46 70.01 30.91 -61.34
CA GLY A 46 69.83 31.91 -60.28
C GLY A 46 68.49 31.82 -59.52
N SER A 47 67.73 30.74 -59.70
CA SER A 47 66.42 30.51 -59.06
C SER A 47 66.36 29.13 -58.37
N ALA A 48 65.52 29.04 -57.33
CA ALA A 48 65.18 27.79 -56.66
C ALA A 48 63.80 27.87 -56.02
N THR A 49 63.05 26.76 -55.98
CA THR A 49 61.70 26.71 -55.44
C THR A 49 61.52 25.49 -54.54
N VAL A 50 60.92 25.69 -53.37
CA VAL A 50 60.51 24.62 -52.43
C VAL A 50 59.12 24.91 -51.88
N SER A 51 58.48 23.90 -51.32
CA SER A 51 57.18 24.05 -50.67
C SER A 51 57.26 23.61 -49.21
N PHE A 52 56.65 24.38 -48.31
CA PHE A 52 56.50 24.05 -46.89
C PHE A 52 55.03 23.95 -46.53
N THR A 53 54.72 23.13 -45.52
CA THR A 53 53.40 23.15 -44.87
C THR A 53 53.43 24.19 -43.76
N ALA A 54 52.55 25.18 -43.82
CA ALA A 54 52.41 26.19 -42.79
C ALA A 54 51.97 25.56 -41.46
N VAL A 55 52.64 25.92 -40.38
CA VAL A 55 52.36 25.45 -39.01
C VAL A 55 52.24 26.65 -38.08
N GLY A 56 51.55 26.50 -36.95
CA GLY A 56 51.36 27.60 -35.99
C GLY A 56 50.43 28.71 -36.48
N SER A 57 50.74 29.96 -36.11
CA SER A 57 49.92 31.14 -36.44
C SER A 57 50.74 32.42 -36.45
N GLY A 58 50.22 33.48 -37.07
CA GLY A 58 50.86 34.80 -37.12
C GLY A 58 51.92 34.92 -38.21
N THR A 59 52.63 36.05 -38.22
CA THR A 59 53.73 36.29 -39.16
C THR A 59 54.95 35.48 -38.75
N GLN A 60 55.45 34.65 -39.67
CA GLN A 60 56.57 33.75 -39.47
C GLN A 60 57.66 34.00 -40.50
N VAL A 61 58.89 33.70 -40.13
CA VAL A 61 60.08 33.97 -40.96
C VAL A 61 60.47 32.72 -41.74
N VAL A 62 60.74 32.92 -43.02
CA VAL A 62 61.41 31.95 -43.88
C VAL A 62 62.82 32.48 -44.12
N SER A 63 63.84 31.67 -43.87
CA SER A 63 65.24 32.06 -44.11
C SER A 63 65.85 31.23 -45.23
N ALA A 64 66.63 31.86 -46.09
CA ALA A 64 67.37 31.22 -47.17
C ALA A 64 68.86 31.55 -47.01
N THR A 65 69.70 30.52 -46.96
CA THR A 65 71.17 30.66 -46.95
C THR A 65 71.73 30.09 -48.24
N TYR A 66 72.66 30.78 -48.88
CA TYR A 66 73.21 30.45 -50.19
C TYR A 66 74.63 29.91 -50.08
N PHE A 67 74.96 28.87 -50.86
CA PHE A 67 76.24 28.18 -50.77
C PHE A 67 76.89 28.00 -52.15
N SER A 68 78.23 28.09 -52.19
CA SER A 68 79.03 27.90 -53.41
C SER A 68 79.13 26.43 -53.84
N GLY A 69 78.94 25.47 -52.95
CA GLY A 69 78.91 24.04 -53.23
C GLY A 69 77.48 23.48 -53.34
N THR A 70 77.36 22.25 -53.82
CA THR A 70 76.08 21.51 -53.89
C THR A 70 75.69 20.96 -52.52
N GLY A 71 74.38 20.78 -52.27
CA GLY A 71 73.89 20.13 -51.05
C GLY A 71 74.11 20.95 -49.77
N GLY A 72 74.17 22.29 -49.86
CA GLY A 72 74.35 23.17 -48.70
C GLY A 72 75.77 23.17 -48.14
N THR A 73 76.76 22.79 -48.95
CA THR A 73 78.17 22.71 -48.57
C THR A 73 79.00 23.81 -49.23
N GLY A 74 80.23 24.06 -48.75
CA GLY A 74 81.10 25.12 -49.27
C GLY A 74 80.94 26.46 -48.53
N THR A 75 81.40 27.54 -49.15
CA THR A 75 81.35 28.89 -48.55
C THR A 75 79.95 29.49 -48.68
N VAL A 76 79.49 30.17 -47.63
CA VAL A 76 78.24 30.94 -47.66
C VAL A 76 78.43 32.15 -48.58
N THR A 77 77.62 32.24 -49.63
CA THR A 77 77.67 33.31 -50.63
C THR A 77 76.65 34.42 -50.35
N GLY A 78 75.72 34.19 -49.42
CA GLY A 78 74.75 35.18 -48.95
C GLY A 78 73.68 34.57 -48.04
N ALA A 79 72.78 35.41 -47.53
CA ALA A 79 71.57 35.00 -46.82
C ALA A 79 70.44 36.03 -47.02
N GLU A 80 69.19 35.57 -46.96
CA GLU A 80 68.00 36.41 -47.12
C GLU A 80 66.82 35.84 -46.32
N THR A 81 65.86 36.69 -45.98
CA THR A 81 64.63 36.29 -45.28
C THR A 81 63.38 36.78 -45.99
N GLY A 82 62.36 35.95 -46.02
CA GLY A 82 60.98 36.32 -46.36
C GLY A 82 60.06 36.09 -45.16
N THR A 83 58.81 36.51 -45.29
CA THR A 83 57.78 36.23 -44.28
C THR A 83 56.58 35.54 -44.90
N VAL A 84 55.92 34.71 -44.11
CA VAL A 84 54.62 34.11 -44.40
C VAL A 84 53.68 34.44 -43.24
N THR A 85 52.45 34.86 -43.52
CA THR A 85 51.45 35.06 -42.48
C THR A 85 50.55 33.83 -42.40
N VAL A 86 50.60 33.12 -41.28
CA VAL A 86 49.82 31.91 -41.07
C VAL A 86 48.54 32.23 -40.31
N THR A 87 47.39 32.01 -40.93
CA THR A 87 46.09 32.13 -40.23
C THR A 87 45.91 30.91 -39.32
N PRO A 88 45.60 31.09 -38.02
CA PRO A 88 45.45 29.96 -37.09
C PRO A 88 44.38 28.98 -37.58
N ALA A 89 44.60 27.69 -37.29
CA ALA A 89 43.59 26.67 -37.55
C ALA A 89 42.31 26.98 -36.73
N PRO A 90 41.11 26.80 -37.32
CA PRO A 90 39.87 27.04 -36.61
C PRO A 90 39.76 26.20 -35.33
N ALA A 91 38.98 26.66 -34.38
CA ALA A 91 38.71 25.90 -33.17
C ALA A 91 37.81 24.70 -33.50
N GLY A 92 38.20 23.51 -33.05
CA GLY A 92 37.35 22.33 -32.97
C GLY A 92 36.77 22.16 -31.57
N THR A 93 35.91 21.16 -31.40
CA THR A 93 35.38 20.81 -30.07
C THR A 93 35.68 19.36 -29.73
N ILE A 94 35.97 19.13 -28.45
CA ILE A 94 35.95 17.80 -27.83
C ILE A 94 34.70 17.76 -26.95
N SER A 95 33.91 16.71 -27.08
CA SER A 95 32.81 16.41 -26.17
C SER A 95 33.00 14.98 -25.67
N THR A 96 32.93 14.76 -24.35
CA THR A 96 33.07 13.42 -23.77
C THR A 96 31.93 13.15 -22.81
N THR A 97 31.36 11.95 -22.90
CA THR A 97 30.38 11.41 -21.96
C THR A 97 31.01 10.27 -21.18
N LEU A 98 30.89 10.33 -19.85
CA LEU A 98 31.35 9.29 -18.94
C LEU A 98 30.16 8.43 -18.50
N THR A 99 30.35 7.12 -18.42
CA THR A 99 29.32 6.18 -17.95
C THR A 99 29.94 5.10 -17.09
N THR A 100 29.40 4.91 -15.88
CA THR A 100 29.85 3.85 -14.95
C THR A 100 28.68 2.89 -14.72
N PRO A 101 28.76 1.63 -15.19
CA PRO A 101 27.74 0.62 -14.87
C PRO A 101 27.85 0.17 -13.39
N VAL A 102 26.75 -0.37 -12.85
CA VAL A 102 26.55 -0.68 -11.41
C VAL A 102 27.62 -1.61 -10.81
N SER A 103 28.35 -2.36 -11.63
CA SER A 103 29.41 -3.29 -11.21
C SER A 103 30.62 -3.30 -12.15
N GLY A 104 30.93 -2.18 -12.81
CA GLY A 104 32.04 -2.12 -13.77
C GLY A 104 32.88 -0.85 -13.73
N THR A 105 33.84 -0.79 -14.63
CA THR A 105 34.72 0.36 -14.80
C THR A 105 34.05 1.43 -15.66
N THR A 106 34.41 2.69 -15.43
CA THR A 106 33.89 3.82 -16.19
C THR A 106 34.40 3.78 -17.63
N THR A 107 33.50 4.00 -18.59
CA THR A 107 33.84 4.17 -20.01
C THR A 107 33.67 5.61 -20.45
N ALA A 108 34.56 6.09 -21.31
CA ALA A 108 34.48 7.37 -21.97
C ALA A 108 34.07 7.20 -23.45
N SER A 109 33.07 7.95 -23.87
CA SER A 109 32.69 8.12 -25.28
C SER A 109 33.00 9.55 -25.69
N THR A 110 33.90 9.74 -26.64
CA THR A 110 34.40 11.06 -27.05
C THR A 110 34.05 11.33 -28.51
N ILE A 111 33.54 12.52 -28.77
CA ILE A 111 33.24 13.05 -30.10
C ILE A 111 34.12 14.27 -30.34
N ILE A 112 34.73 14.32 -31.52
CA ILE A 112 35.52 15.47 -31.98
C ILE A 112 34.78 16.10 -33.16
N THR A 113 34.66 17.43 -33.16
CA THR A 113 34.17 18.18 -34.32
C THR A 113 35.19 19.22 -34.78
N CYS A 114 35.27 19.42 -36.08
CA CYS A 114 36.17 20.39 -36.70
C CYS A 114 35.52 20.94 -37.97
N GLY A 115 35.37 22.26 -38.06
CA GLY A 115 34.76 22.91 -39.23
C GLY A 115 35.58 22.76 -40.52
N ALA A 116 36.89 22.50 -40.39
CA ALA A 116 37.80 22.24 -41.51
C ALA A 116 37.88 20.74 -41.92
N GLY A 117 37.08 19.87 -41.29
CA GLY A 117 37.07 18.43 -41.54
C GLY A 117 37.94 17.61 -40.57
N LEU A 118 37.72 16.30 -40.55
CA LEU A 118 38.33 15.38 -39.56
C LEU A 118 39.49 14.53 -40.10
N SER A 119 39.72 14.49 -41.41
CA SER A 119 40.70 13.60 -42.06
C SER A 119 42.15 13.82 -41.66
N SER A 120 42.51 15.01 -41.17
CA SER A 120 43.86 15.31 -40.66
C SER A 120 43.95 15.26 -39.13
N ILE A 121 42.85 14.97 -38.43
CA ILE A 121 42.83 14.89 -36.96
C ILE A 121 43.27 13.48 -36.55
N ASN A 122 44.59 13.29 -36.50
CA ASN A 122 45.23 12.04 -36.08
C ASN A 122 46.12 12.32 -34.86
N GLY A 123 46.10 11.43 -33.86
CA GLY A 123 46.83 11.66 -32.63
C GLY A 123 46.35 10.79 -31.48
N THR A 124 46.55 11.29 -30.26
CA THR A 124 46.19 10.59 -29.03
C THR A 124 45.33 11.48 -28.15
N LEU A 125 44.20 10.95 -27.67
CA LEU A 125 43.47 11.51 -26.55
C LEU A 125 44.03 10.97 -25.25
N THR A 126 44.22 11.84 -24.27
CA THR A 126 44.65 11.49 -22.91
C THR A 126 43.53 11.85 -21.94
N TYR A 127 43.06 10.85 -21.20
CA TYR A 127 42.11 10.97 -20.10
C TYR A 127 42.89 10.97 -18.78
N THR A 128 42.97 12.12 -18.11
CA THR A 128 43.60 12.23 -16.79
C THR A 128 42.55 12.01 -15.72
N LEU A 129 42.72 10.92 -14.96
CA LEU A 129 41.84 10.45 -13.90
C LEU A 129 42.07 11.23 -12.59
N PRO A 130 41.09 11.21 -11.67
CA PRO A 130 41.28 11.66 -10.30
C PRO A 130 42.46 10.92 -9.66
N GLY A 131 43.42 11.67 -9.09
CA GLY A 131 44.67 11.11 -8.55
C GLY A 131 45.84 11.09 -9.54
N GLY A 132 45.65 11.56 -10.78
CA GLY A 132 46.73 11.85 -11.73
C GLY A 132 47.12 10.70 -12.68
N GLY A 133 46.50 9.53 -12.56
CA GLY A 133 46.67 8.45 -13.53
C GLY A 133 46.12 8.83 -14.91
N THR A 134 46.68 8.29 -15.98
CA THR A 134 46.26 8.61 -17.36
C THR A 134 45.89 7.37 -18.15
N VAL A 135 44.84 7.46 -18.95
CA VAL A 135 44.44 6.46 -19.95
C VAL A 135 44.45 7.12 -21.32
N THR A 136 44.92 6.43 -22.36
CA THR A 136 45.04 7.01 -23.70
C THR A 136 44.18 6.28 -24.72
N ALA A 137 43.68 7.00 -25.71
CA ALA A 137 42.98 6.44 -26.87
C ALA A 137 43.54 7.01 -28.18
N THR A 138 43.71 6.14 -29.17
CA THR A 138 44.14 6.57 -30.51
C THR A 138 42.99 7.28 -31.23
N VAL A 139 43.31 8.41 -31.86
CA VAL A 139 42.40 9.15 -32.74
C VAL A 139 42.84 8.93 -34.18
N THR A 140 41.94 8.41 -35.00
CA THR A 140 42.18 8.24 -36.45
C THR A 140 41.10 8.96 -37.23
N ASN A 141 41.49 9.94 -38.05
CA ASN A 141 40.57 10.79 -38.82
C ASN A 141 39.42 11.37 -37.97
N GLY A 142 39.75 11.84 -36.77
CA GLY A 142 38.81 12.39 -35.78
C GLY A 142 37.88 11.37 -35.10
N VAL A 143 37.99 10.08 -35.43
CA VAL A 143 37.21 9.01 -34.81
C VAL A 143 37.97 8.45 -33.61
N VAL A 144 37.22 8.23 -32.52
CA VAL A 144 37.70 7.68 -31.25
C VAL A 144 36.82 6.50 -30.87
N GLY A 145 37.43 5.37 -30.53
CA GLY A 145 36.70 4.24 -29.95
C GLY A 145 36.21 4.53 -28.54
N THR A 146 35.20 3.78 -28.07
CA THR A 146 34.83 3.79 -26.66
C THR A 146 36.00 3.31 -25.81
N THR A 147 36.38 4.11 -24.80
CA THR A 147 37.59 3.88 -24.01
C THR A 147 37.23 3.47 -22.60
N ASN A 148 37.69 2.29 -22.16
CA ASN A 148 37.55 1.86 -20.77
C ASN A 148 38.64 2.51 -19.91
N LEU A 149 38.25 3.22 -18.85
CA LEU A 149 39.18 3.95 -17.98
C LEU A 149 39.83 3.07 -16.90
N GLY A 150 39.43 1.80 -16.78
CA GLY A 150 40.03 0.84 -15.85
C GLY A 150 39.71 1.08 -14.36
N VAL A 151 38.94 2.12 -14.04
CA VAL A 151 38.54 2.48 -12.68
C VAL A 151 37.03 2.74 -12.61
N ALA A 152 36.40 2.47 -11.47
CA ALA A 152 35.03 2.87 -11.21
C ALA A 152 35.03 4.27 -10.57
N LEU A 153 34.82 5.31 -11.39
CA LEU A 153 34.72 6.68 -10.90
C LEU A 153 33.43 6.87 -10.10
N THR A 154 33.51 7.61 -9.00
CA THR A 154 32.32 8.01 -8.22
C THR A 154 31.72 9.30 -8.78
N PRO A 155 30.41 9.53 -8.63
CA PRO A 155 29.78 10.79 -8.99
C PRO A 155 30.52 12.02 -8.44
N GLY A 156 30.56 13.10 -9.23
CA GLY A 156 31.26 14.34 -8.88
C GLY A 156 32.77 14.32 -9.15
N GLN A 157 33.37 13.17 -9.48
CA GLN A 157 34.77 13.11 -9.90
C GLN A 157 34.97 13.71 -11.30
N VAL A 158 36.11 14.37 -11.50
CA VAL A 158 36.45 15.09 -12.73
C VAL A 158 37.54 14.35 -13.51
N VAL A 159 37.33 14.18 -14.82
CA VAL A 159 38.32 13.67 -15.78
C VAL A 159 38.70 14.80 -16.72
N THR A 160 40.00 15.08 -16.86
CA THR A 160 40.49 16.01 -17.88
C THR A 160 40.76 15.24 -19.16
N VAL A 161 40.33 15.78 -20.30
CA VAL A 161 40.54 15.19 -21.62
C VAL A 161 41.35 16.17 -22.46
N SER A 162 42.52 15.74 -22.95
CA SER A 162 43.39 16.53 -23.83
C SER A 162 43.73 15.74 -25.09
N PHE A 163 43.96 16.47 -26.19
CA PHE A 163 44.39 15.89 -27.46
C PHE A 163 45.84 16.27 -27.76
N THR A 164 46.62 15.29 -28.19
CA THR A 164 48.00 15.49 -28.68
C THR A 164 48.07 15.03 -30.14
N PRO A 165 48.38 15.93 -31.10
CA PRO A 165 48.53 15.56 -32.50
C PRO A 165 49.66 14.54 -32.71
N ALA A 166 49.52 13.69 -33.71
CA ALA A 166 50.59 12.77 -34.11
C ALA A 166 51.82 13.55 -34.61
N ALA A 167 53.02 13.06 -34.32
CA ALA A 167 54.26 13.70 -34.76
C ALA A 167 54.28 13.86 -36.30
N GLY A 168 54.71 15.03 -36.78
CA GLY A 168 54.75 15.34 -38.22
C GLY A 168 53.39 15.58 -38.87
N THR A 169 52.30 15.63 -38.10
CA THR A 169 50.96 16.00 -38.60
C THR A 169 50.61 17.43 -38.24
N CYS A 170 49.82 18.07 -39.11
CA CYS A 170 49.24 19.38 -38.83
C CYS A 170 47.71 19.23 -38.79
N PRO A 171 47.09 19.19 -37.59
CA PRO A 171 45.66 19.00 -37.46
C PRO A 171 44.90 20.21 -37.99
N ALA A 172 43.84 19.98 -38.77
CA ALA A 172 43.05 21.06 -39.38
C ALA A 172 42.29 21.94 -38.38
N CYS A 173 42.24 21.54 -37.09
CA CYS A 173 41.67 22.35 -36.02
C CYS A 173 42.55 22.33 -34.77
N THR A 174 42.44 23.40 -33.99
CA THR A 174 42.95 23.44 -32.60
C THR A 174 41.91 22.85 -31.65
N LEU A 175 42.33 21.97 -30.74
CA LEU A 175 41.46 21.33 -29.76
C LEU A 175 41.93 21.69 -28.35
N ALA A 176 41.13 22.50 -27.65
CA ALA A 176 41.41 22.84 -26.25
C ALA A 176 41.09 21.64 -25.33
N PRO A 177 41.86 21.45 -24.24
CA PRO A 177 41.50 20.48 -23.21
C PRO A 177 40.14 20.80 -22.59
N ILE A 178 39.40 19.75 -22.23
CA ILE A 178 38.12 19.86 -21.50
C ILE A 178 38.20 19.15 -20.16
N THR A 179 37.30 19.49 -19.25
CA THR A 179 37.04 18.74 -18.03
C THR A 179 35.63 18.19 -18.06
N VAL A 180 35.47 16.91 -17.72
CA VAL A 180 34.17 16.24 -17.65
C VAL A 180 33.97 15.69 -16.26
N THR A 181 32.89 16.12 -15.62
CA THR A 181 32.48 15.59 -14.33
C THR A 181 31.55 14.41 -14.54
N LEU A 182 31.79 13.29 -13.85
CA LEU A 182 30.85 12.16 -13.86
C LEU A 182 29.53 12.64 -13.21
N PRO A 183 28.40 12.61 -13.94
CA PRO A 183 27.14 13.08 -13.40
C PRO A 183 26.69 12.26 -12.18
N GLU A 184 25.97 12.90 -11.27
CA GLU A 184 25.28 12.21 -10.18
C GLU A 184 24.15 11.35 -10.76
N VAL A 185 24.38 10.05 -10.83
CA VAL A 185 23.32 9.07 -11.08
C VAL A 185 22.82 8.61 -9.72
N SER A 186 21.79 9.27 -9.18
CA SER A 186 21.07 8.75 -8.02
C SER A 186 20.12 7.64 -8.48
N SER A 187 20.59 6.39 -8.44
CA SER A 187 19.70 5.23 -8.64
C SER A 187 18.97 4.93 -7.33
N CYS A 188 17.95 5.73 -7.04
CA CYS A 188 17.06 5.44 -5.93
C CYS A 188 16.07 4.35 -6.33
N SER A 189 15.84 3.40 -5.43
CA SER A 189 14.84 2.35 -5.57
C SER A 189 14.04 2.22 -4.28
N VAL A 190 12.76 1.90 -4.42
CA VAL A 190 11.88 1.52 -3.32
C VAL A 190 11.18 0.22 -3.69
N VAL A 191 11.24 -0.77 -2.80
CA VAL A 191 10.67 -2.10 -3.02
C VAL A 191 9.79 -2.47 -1.83
N ILE A 192 8.56 -2.90 -2.11
CA ILE A 192 7.67 -3.44 -1.08
C ILE A 192 8.03 -4.90 -0.85
N GLN A 193 8.18 -5.29 0.41
CA GLN A 193 8.36 -6.70 0.78
C GLN A 193 7.02 -7.45 0.74
N PRO A 194 7.03 -8.76 0.41
CA PRO A 194 5.82 -9.58 0.46
C PRO A 194 5.14 -9.49 1.84
N LEU A 195 3.82 -9.36 1.86
CA LEU A 195 3.07 -9.36 3.11
C LEU A 195 3.13 -10.73 3.78
N VAL A 196 3.24 -10.71 5.11
CA VAL A 196 3.25 -11.92 5.94
C VAL A 196 1.91 -11.99 6.68
N GLY A 197 1.12 -13.03 6.40
CA GLY A 197 -0.16 -13.30 7.05
C GLY A 197 -1.39 -12.92 6.23
N PRO A 198 -2.59 -13.33 6.69
CA PRO A 198 -3.85 -13.03 6.01
C PRO A 198 -4.23 -11.56 6.15
N VAL A 199 -4.68 -10.96 5.05
CA VAL A 199 -5.21 -9.59 5.00
C VAL A 199 -6.73 -9.65 5.07
N VAL A 200 -7.35 -8.97 6.04
CA VAL A 200 -8.81 -9.02 6.27
C VAL A 200 -9.39 -7.61 6.24
N VAL A 201 -10.58 -7.45 5.65
CA VAL A 201 -11.31 -6.18 5.65
C VAL A 201 -11.44 -5.62 7.06
N GLY A 202 -11.18 -4.33 7.21
CA GLY A 202 -11.30 -3.58 8.47
C GLY A 202 -10.18 -3.81 9.48
N GLN A 203 -9.24 -4.73 9.22
CA GLN A 203 -8.11 -4.99 10.10
C GLN A 203 -6.84 -4.25 9.66
N PRO A 204 -6.08 -3.65 10.59
CA PRO A 204 -4.78 -3.05 10.28
C PRO A 204 -3.81 -4.11 9.77
N THR A 205 -3.20 -3.85 8.62
CA THR A 205 -2.26 -4.75 7.94
C THR A 205 -0.92 -4.06 7.81
N SER A 206 0.14 -4.67 8.35
CA SER A 206 1.49 -4.13 8.24
C SER A 206 2.02 -4.29 6.81
N VAL A 207 2.57 -3.21 6.27
CA VAL A 207 3.23 -3.16 4.96
C VAL A 207 4.64 -2.64 5.13
N THR A 208 5.61 -3.25 4.46
CA THR A 208 7.03 -2.92 4.63
C THR A 208 7.65 -2.56 3.29
N ALA A 209 8.43 -1.49 3.25
CA ALA A 209 9.23 -1.10 2.09
C ALA A 209 10.69 -0.88 2.48
N VAL A 210 11.58 -1.15 1.53
CA VAL A 210 13.02 -0.89 1.63
C VAL A 210 13.39 0.18 0.62
N VAL A 211 14.07 1.24 1.07
CA VAL A 211 14.57 2.33 0.23
C VAL A 211 16.09 2.24 0.15
N LEU A 212 16.60 2.14 -1.08
CA LEU A 212 18.03 2.06 -1.38
C LEU A 212 18.40 3.20 -2.33
N CYS A 213 19.54 3.83 -2.10
CA CYS A 213 20.19 4.72 -3.06
C CYS A 213 21.56 4.14 -3.40
N ASN A 214 21.78 3.82 -4.69
CA ASN A 214 23.01 3.16 -5.15
C ASN A 214 23.32 1.87 -4.36
N GLY A 215 22.28 1.11 -4.00
CA GLY A 215 22.41 -0.12 -3.21
C GLY A 215 22.62 0.08 -1.70
N VAL A 216 22.71 1.33 -1.21
CA VAL A 216 22.90 1.65 0.22
C VAL A 216 21.56 2.04 0.85
N PRO A 217 21.22 1.55 2.06
CA PRO A 217 19.99 1.94 2.74
C PRO A 217 19.88 3.44 3.02
N VAL A 218 18.71 4.02 2.77
CA VAL A 218 18.43 5.44 3.05
C VAL A 218 17.68 5.57 4.37
N SER A 219 18.32 6.17 5.38
CA SER A 219 17.68 6.46 6.67
C SER A 219 16.92 7.78 6.65
N GLY A 220 15.79 7.86 7.35
CA GLY A 220 15.03 9.10 7.56
C GLY A 220 14.18 9.56 6.37
N ALA A 221 14.15 8.81 5.26
CA ALA A 221 13.24 9.06 4.15
C ALA A 221 11.79 8.74 4.55
N SER A 222 10.85 9.60 4.14
CA SER A 222 9.40 9.37 4.30
C SER A 222 8.88 8.55 3.13
N VAL A 223 8.14 7.47 3.43
CA VAL A 223 7.51 6.57 2.47
C VAL A 223 6.01 6.56 2.70
N THR A 224 5.25 6.81 1.63
CA THR A 224 3.79 6.74 1.63
C THR A 224 3.37 5.44 0.94
N PHE A 225 2.68 4.57 1.67
CA PHE A 225 2.00 3.41 1.14
C PHE A 225 0.57 3.77 0.75
N THR A 226 0.12 3.28 -0.40
CA THR A 226 -1.23 3.55 -0.90
C THR A 226 -1.85 2.30 -1.49
N SER A 227 -3.15 2.11 -1.24
CA SER A 227 -4.00 1.12 -1.90
C SER A 227 -5.41 1.68 -2.06
N GLY A 228 -5.76 2.13 -3.27
CA GLY A 228 -7.01 2.86 -3.48
C GLY A 228 -7.04 4.13 -2.64
N THR A 229 -8.00 4.25 -1.72
CA THR A 229 -8.13 5.37 -0.79
C THR A 229 -7.39 5.16 0.53
N ALA A 230 -6.92 3.95 0.84
CA ALA A 230 -6.17 3.67 2.05
C ALA A 230 -4.74 4.19 1.91
N THR A 231 -4.28 4.97 2.90
CA THR A 231 -2.94 5.56 2.91
C THR A 231 -2.28 5.35 4.27
N ALA A 232 -0.96 5.18 4.26
CA ALA A 232 -0.14 5.14 5.47
C ALA A 232 1.22 5.78 5.17
N THR A 233 1.77 6.54 6.10
CA THR A 233 3.11 7.11 6.00
C THR A 233 4.02 6.52 7.07
N ALA A 234 5.26 6.24 6.70
CA ALA A 234 6.27 5.74 7.61
C ALA A 234 7.66 6.27 7.23
N THR A 235 8.52 6.40 8.22
CA THR A 235 9.90 6.85 8.02
C THR A 235 10.84 5.64 8.03
N THR A 236 11.81 5.64 7.13
CA THR A 236 12.85 4.60 7.07
C THR A 236 13.79 4.67 8.27
N ASN A 237 14.11 3.50 8.85
CA ASN A 237 15.13 3.37 9.89
C ASN A 237 16.55 3.35 9.30
N ALA A 238 17.57 3.09 10.14
CA ALA A 238 18.98 3.03 9.72
C ALA A 238 19.27 1.93 8.67
N LEU A 239 18.40 0.92 8.53
CA LEU A 239 18.48 -0.13 7.53
C LEU A 239 17.64 0.17 6.28
N GLY A 240 17.12 1.40 6.15
CA GLY A 240 16.30 1.81 5.01
C GLY A 240 14.90 1.21 4.99
N ILE A 241 14.42 0.67 6.12
CA ILE A 241 13.14 -0.03 6.22
C ILE A 241 12.07 0.91 6.77
N ALA A 242 10.98 1.08 6.04
CA ALA A 242 9.77 1.78 6.46
C ALA A 242 8.63 0.77 6.66
N ILE A 243 7.95 0.83 7.81
CA ILE A 243 6.82 -0.06 8.15
C ILE A 243 5.58 0.81 8.37
N GLY A 244 4.60 0.66 7.48
CA GLY A 244 3.28 1.30 7.57
C GLY A 244 2.18 0.31 7.97
N SER A 245 1.00 0.85 8.27
CA SER A 245 -0.21 0.05 8.55
C SER A 245 -1.37 0.52 7.68
N LEU A 246 -1.83 -0.33 6.76
CA LEU A 246 -2.98 -0.06 5.90
C LEU A 246 -4.22 -0.82 6.41
N THR A 247 -5.39 -0.19 6.33
CA THR A 247 -6.68 -0.84 6.59
C THR A 247 -7.49 -0.85 5.30
N PHE A 248 -7.89 -2.04 4.84
CA PHE A 248 -8.64 -2.22 3.61
C PHE A 248 -10.15 -2.21 3.89
N SER A 249 -10.94 -1.52 3.07
CA SER A 249 -12.39 -1.37 3.25
C SER A 249 -13.22 -2.38 2.44
N THR A 250 -12.62 -3.03 1.44
CA THR A 250 -13.30 -3.98 0.55
C THR A 250 -12.51 -5.27 0.39
N ALA A 251 -13.23 -6.38 0.27
CA ALA A 251 -12.64 -7.68 -0.02
C ALA A 251 -12.31 -7.83 -1.50
N GLY A 252 -11.36 -8.70 -1.83
CA GLY A 252 -10.90 -8.95 -3.20
C GLY A 252 -9.44 -8.53 -3.43
N PRO A 253 -8.98 -8.51 -4.69
CA PRO A 253 -7.64 -8.07 -5.02
C PRO A 253 -7.48 -6.56 -4.78
N ALA A 254 -6.42 -6.18 -4.08
CA ALA A 254 -6.01 -4.80 -3.88
C ALA A 254 -4.56 -4.63 -4.34
N THR A 255 -4.23 -3.43 -4.82
CA THR A 255 -2.89 -3.11 -5.31
C THR A 255 -2.23 -2.13 -4.36
N VAL A 256 -1.03 -2.47 -3.86
CA VAL A 256 -0.26 -1.61 -2.96
C VAL A 256 0.95 -1.04 -3.71
N THR A 257 1.15 0.27 -3.56
CA THR A 257 2.34 0.99 -4.04
C THR A 257 2.98 1.75 -2.90
N ALA A 258 4.30 1.95 -2.96
CA ALA A 258 5.06 2.76 -2.03
C ALA A 258 5.77 3.87 -2.79
N THR A 259 5.62 5.11 -2.31
CA THR A 259 6.22 6.29 -2.92
C THR A 259 7.07 7.00 -1.87
N VAL A 260 8.32 7.32 -2.21
CA VAL A 260 9.17 8.14 -1.35
C VAL A 260 8.75 9.61 -1.49
N THR A 261 8.30 10.24 -0.41
CA THR A 261 7.72 11.60 -0.42
C THR A 261 8.64 12.68 0.13
N ALA A 262 9.63 12.31 0.94
CA ALA A 262 10.66 13.22 1.42
C ALA A 262 12.02 12.50 1.52
N THR A 263 13.08 13.24 1.20
CA THR A 263 14.45 12.74 1.12
C THR A 263 15.08 12.64 2.52
N GLY A 264 15.75 11.52 2.79
CA GLY A 264 16.66 11.41 3.92
C GLY A 264 17.95 12.19 3.70
N THR A 265 18.85 12.17 4.68
CA THR A 265 20.11 12.94 4.68
C THR A 265 21.15 12.46 3.67
N ALA A 266 20.94 11.31 3.00
CA ALA A 266 21.93 10.68 2.14
C ALA A 266 21.68 10.82 0.63
N CYS A 267 20.42 11.00 0.17
CA CYS A 267 20.10 10.92 -1.25
C CYS A 267 18.73 11.52 -1.62
N ALA A 268 18.64 12.11 -2.82
CA ALA A 268 17.43 12.74 -3.33
C ALA A 268 16.46 11.71 -3.98
N CYS A 269 15.84 10.85 -3.16
CA CYS A 269 14.92 9.80 -3.62
C CYS A 269 13.44 10.21 -3.75
N SER A 270 13.11 11.50 -3.64
CA SER A 270 11.71 11.95 -3.69
C SER A 270 11.07 11.63 -5.05
N GLY A 271 9.83 11.15 -5.04
CA GLY A 271 9.05 10.81 -6.23
C GLY A 271 9.31 9.41 -6.78
N VAL A 272 10.23 8.63 -6.19
CA VAL A 272 10.47 7.24 -6.59
C VAL A 272 9.30 6.36 -6.12
N VAL A 273 8.75 5.57 -7.04
CA VAL A 273 7.59 4.70 -6.82
C VAL A 273 7.99 3.23 -6.99
N SER A 274 7.50 2.35 -6.13
CA SER A 274 7.74 0.91 -6.23
C SER A 274 6.98 0.30 -7.40
N VAL A 275 7.43 -0.88 -7.84
CA VAL A 275 6.55 -1.79 -8.59
C VAL A 275 5.33 -2.12 -7.71
N PRO A 276 4.10 -2.09 -8.26
CA PRO A 276 2.91 -2.45 -7.49
C PRO A 276 2.93 -3.92 -7.11
N ILE A 277 2.48 -4.24 -5.89
CA ILE A 277 2.19 -5.61 -5.47
C ILE A 277 0.68 -5.82 -5.37
N THR A 278 0.22 -7.02 -5.71
CA THR A 278 -1.19 -7.40 -5.53
C THR A 278 -1.32 -8.20 -4.24
N VAL A 279 -2.30 -7.83 -3.42
CA VAL A 279 -2.67 -8.53 -2.19
C VAL A 279 -4.13 -8.95 -2.29
N THR A 280 -4.47 -10.14 -1.76
CA THR A 280 -5.86 -10.60 -1.71
C THR A 280 -6.43 -10.33 -0.33
N VAL A 281 -7.39 -9.41 -0.24
CA VAL A 281 -8.09 -9.05 0.99
C VAL A 281 -9.27 -10.00 1.19
N ALA A 282 -9.23 -10.76 2.27
CA ALA A 282 -10.34 -11.63 2.67
C ALA A 282 -11.48 -10.80 3.30
N PRO A 283 -12.75 -11.18 3.08
CA PRO A 283 -13.88 -10.54 3.75
C PRO A 283 -13.77 -10.70 5.27
N GLN A 284 -14.33 -9.73 6.00
CA GLN A 284 -14.43 -9.82 7.45
C GLN A 284 -15.34 -11.01 7.81
N PRO A 285 -14.93 -11.88 8.77
CA PRO A 285 -15.77 -12.99 9.18
C PRO A 285 -17.09 -12.51 9.79
N THR A 286 -18.21 -13.06 9.33
CA THR A 286 -19.54 -12.81 9.90
C THR A 286 -19.92 -13.95 10.83
N CYS A 287 -20.25 -13.60 12.09
CA CYS A 287 -20.73 -14.56 13.07
C CYS A 287 -22.26 -14.53 13.13
N GLN A 288 -22.87 -15.70 13.22
CA GLN A 288 -24.32 -15.87 13.38
C GLN A 288 -24.59 -16.81 14.56
N VAL A 289 -25.61 -16.49 15.34
CA VAL A 289 -26.13 -17.34 16.41
C VAL A 289 -27.59 -17.65 16.09
N LEU A 290 -27.91 -18.93 15.91
CA LEU A 290 -29.26 -19.39 15.64
C LEU A 290 -29.78 -20.15 16.86
N LEU A 291 -30.88 -19.66 17.43
CA LEU A 291 -31.60 -20.37 18.49
C LEU A 291 -32.61 -21.33 17.84
N LEU A 292 -32.56 -22.61 18.21
CA LEU A 292 -33.46 -23.62 17.65
C LEU A 292 -34.81 -23.61 18.39
N PRO A 293 -35.92 -23.94 17.71
CA PRO A 293 -37.22 -24.10 18.35
C PRO A 293 -37.16 -25.15 19.47
N THR A 294 -37.89 -24.88 20.54
CA THR A 294 -38.00 -25.78 21.71
C THR A 294 -39.47 -26.13 21.99
N GLY A 295 -39.67 -27.28 22.64
CA GLY A 295 -41.01 -27.73 23.03
C GLY A 295 -41.63 -26.88 24.16
N PRO A 296 -42.89 -27.16 24.53
CA PRO A 296 -43.55 -26.48 25.65
C PRO A 296 -42.78 -26.73 26.95
N ALA A 297 -42.77 -25.72 27.83
CA ALA A 297 -42.10 -25.78 29.12
C ALA A 297 -43.11 -25.95 30.26
N VAL A 298 -42.66 -26.49 31.39
CA VAL A 298 -43.46 -26.57 32.63
C VAL A 298 -42.72 -25.79 33.73
N VAL A 299 -43.46 -25.05 34.55
CA VAL A 299 -42.89 -24.32 35.70
C VAL A 299 -42.08 -25.27 36.58
N GLY A 300 -40.89 -24.83 36.99
CA GLY A 300 -39.97 -25.59 37.83
C GLY A 300 -39.28 -26.78 37.15
N VAL A 301 -39.66 -27.12 35.91
CA VAL A 301 -39.02 -28.19 35.14
C VAL A 301 -37.96 -27.59 34.21
N PRO A 302 -36.72 -28.13 34.21
CA PRO A 302 -35.69 -27.67 33.30
C PRO A 302 -36.04 -27.94 31.82
N LEU A 303 -36.03 -26.90 31.00
CA LEU A 303 -36.23 -26.97 29.54
C LEU A 303 -34.87 -26.89 28.82
N PRO A 304 -34.48 -27.90 28.02
CA PRO A 304 -33.29 -27.81 27.19
C PRO A 304 -33.49 -26.80 26.07
N VAL A 305 -32.54 -25.87 25.92
CA VAL A 305 -32.48 -24.86 24.85
C VAL A 305 -31.20 -25.06 24.05
N THR A 306 -31.29 -24.96 22.72
CA THR A 306 -30.17 -25.25 21.83
C THR A 306 -29.88 -24.07 20.93
N ALA A 307 -28.62 -23.66 20.84
CA ALA A 307 -28.14 -22.66 19.89
C ALA A 307 -27.00 -23.22 19.02
N VAL A 308 -26.92 -22.73 17.78
CA VAL A 308 -25.84 -23.03 16.84
C VAL A 308 -25.08 -21.75 16.56
N VAL A 309 -23.77 -21.77 16.73
CA VAL A 309 -22.87 -20.65 16.43
C VAL A 309 -22.08 -20.97 15.17
N LEU A 310 -22.23 -20.11 14.16
CA LEU A 310 -21.58 -20.22 12.86
C LEU A 310 -20.69 -19.00 12.65
N CYS A 311 -19.53 -19.20 12.02
CA CYS A 311 -18.71 -18.14 11.46
C CYS A 311 -18.49 -18.42 9.98
N ASN A 312 -18.92 -17.51 9.10
CA ASN A 312 -18.92 -17.73 7.64
C ASN A 312 -19.56 -19.07 7.24
N GLY A 313 -20.61 -19.50 7.96
CA GLY A 313 -21.28 -20.79 7.74
C GLY A 313 -20.56 -22.02 8.32
N VAL A 314 -19.40 -21.86 8.96
CA VAL A 314 -18.65 -22.96 9.61
C VAL A 314 -18.93 -22.98 11.11
N PRO A 315 -19.15 -24.14 11.74
CA PRO A 315 -19.38 -24.22 13.18
C PRO A 315 -18.22 -23.69 14.03
N VAL A 316 -18.54 -22.90 15.07
CA VAL A 316 -17.55 -22.37 16.03
C VAL A 316 -17.51 -23.25 17.26
N SER A 317 -16.40 -23.95 17.50
CA SER A 317 -16.21 -24.76 18.71
C SER A 317 -15.66 -23.93 19.88
N GLY A 318 -16.08 -24.26 21.11
CA GLY A 318 -15.55 -23.64 22.34
C GLY A 318 -16.10 -22.26 22.67
N ALA A 319 -17.07 -21.74 21.91
CA ALA A 319 -17.70 -20.45 22.20
C ALA A 319 -18.66 -20.58 23.39
N SER A 320 -18.68 -19.58 24.28
CA SER A 320 -19.65 -19.51 25.38
C SER A 320 -20.92 -18.83 24.89
N VAL A 321 -22.07 -19.48 25.11
CA VAL A 321 -23.40 -18.97 24.76
C VAL A 321 -24.23 -18.84 26.03
N THR A 322 -24.79 -17.65 26.25
CA THR A 322 -25.73 -17.37 27.33
C THR A 322 -27.15 -17.35 26.77
N PHE A 323 -28.02 -18.20 27.31
CA PHE A 323 -29.45 -18.20 27.06
C PHE A 323 -30.16 -17.38 28.13
N THR A 324 -31.07 -16.51 27.74
CA THR A 324 -31.79 -15.60 28.64
C THR A 324 -33.28 -15.58 28.35
N SER A 325 -34.10 -15.62 29.40
CA SER A 325 -35.53 -15.35 29.35
C SER A 325 -36.01 -14.72 30.66
N GLY A 326 -36.25 -13.40 30.65
CA GLY A 326 -36.50 -12.65 31.89
C GLY A 326 -35.33 -12.79 32.86
N THR A 327 -35.58 -13.37 34.04
CA THR A 327 -34.57 -13.67 35.06
C THR A 327 -33.93 -15.06 34.91
N ALA A 328 -34.50 -15.94 34.09
CA ALA A 328 -33.94 -17.27 33.82
C ALA A 328 -32.71 -17.14 32.92
N THR A 329 -31.60 -17.72 33.35
CA THR A 329 -30.33 -17.69 32.62
C THR A 329 -29.66 -19.06 32.63
N ALA A 330 -29.01 -19.40 31.52
CA ALA A 330 -28.16 -20.58 31.41
C ALA A 330 -26.95 -20.26 30.53
N THR A 331 -25.81 -20.87 30.81
CA THR A 331 -24.63 -20.77 29.96
C THR A 331 -24.23 -22.15 29.49
N ALA A 332 -23.78 -22.24 28.24
CA ALA A 332 -23.26 -23.48 27.67
C ALA A 332 -22.15 -23.18 26.67
N THR A 333 -21.27 -24.14 26.47
CA THR A 333 -20.16 -24.03 25.51
C THR A 333 -20.51 -24.82 24.25
N THR A 334 -20.15 -24.29 23.08
CA THR A 334 -20.37 -24.99 21.80
C THR A 334 -19.44 -26.19 21.65
N ASN A 335 -19.98 -27.31 21.18
CA ASN A 335 -19.20 -28.50 20.82
C ASN A 335 -18.50 -28.34 19.44
N ALA A 336 -17.90 -29.41 18.91
CA ALA A 336 -17.23 -29.40 17.60
C ALA A 336 -18.16 -29.07 16.42
N LEU A 337 -19.47 -29.29 16.58
CA LEU A 337 -20.51 -28.95 15.61
C LEU A 337 -21.11 -27.55 15.84
N GLY A 338 -20.50 -26.74 16.72
CA GLY A 338 -20.97 -25.38 17.01
C GLY A 338 -22.26 -25.32 17.82
N ILE A 339 -22.69 -26.45 18.42
CA ILE A 339 -23.95 -26.56 19.15
C ILE A 339 -23.70 -26.34 20.64
N ALA A 340 -24.41 -25.39 21.23
CA ALA A 340 -24.49 -25.17 22.68
C ALA A 340 -25.87 -25.59 23.18
N ILE A 341 -25.93 -26.41 24.23
CA ILE A 341 -27.18 -26.85 24.87
C ILE A 341 -27.17 -26.35 26.31
N GLY A 342 -28.08 -25.43 26.62
CA GLY A 342 -28.34 -24.94 27.97
C GLY A 342 -29.65 -25.49 28.53
N SER A 343 -29.93 -25.22 29.80
CA SER A 343 -31.18 -25.62 30.43
C SER A 343 -31.78 -24.44 31.21
N LEU A 344 -32.95 -23.96 30.79
CA LEU A 344 -33.67 -22.88 31.46
C LEU A 344 -34.78 -23.45 32.36
N THR A 345 -34.93 -22.90 33.56
CA THR A 345 -36.05 -23.22 34.46
C THR A 345 -36.88 -21.97 34.66
N PHE A 346 -38.19 -22.06 34.41
CA PHE A 346 -39.12 -20.94 34.51
C PHE A 346 -39.85 -20.97 35.86
N SER A 347 -40.01 -19.81 36.48
CA SER A 347 -40.71 -19.65 37.78
C SER A 347 -42.19 -19.28 37.66
N THR A 348 -42.65 -18.89 36.46
CA THR A 348 -44.01 -18.42 36.21
C THR A 348 -44.55 -19.01 34.91
N ALA A 349 -45.84 -19.34 34.89
CA ALA A 349 -46.54 -19.76 33.68
C ALA A 349 -46.83 -18.55 32.75
N GLY A 350 -47.00 -18.81 31.46
CA GLY A 350 -47.26 -17.79 30.43
C GLY A 350 -46.26 -17.83 29.26
N PRO A 351 -46.38 -16.90 28.30
CA PRO A 351 -45.43 -16.77 27.20
C PRO A 351 -44.08 -16.22 27.71
N ALA A 352 -42.99 -16.85 27.31
CA ALA A 352 -41.63 -16.45 27.65
C ALA A 352 -40.78 -16.26 26.39
N THR A 353 -40.08 -15.14 26.29
CA THR A 353 -39.18 -14.87 25.14
C THR A 353 -37.76 -15.31 25.49
N VAL A 354 -37.16 -16.14 24.64
CA VAL A 354 -35.80 -16.66 24.82
C VAL A 354 -34.88 -16.07 23.76
N THR A 355 -33.70 -15.62 24.18
CA THR A 355 -32.59 -15.24 23.28
C THR A 355 -31.32 -16.00 23.65
N ALA A 356 -30.41 -16.15 22.69
CA ALA A 356 -29.06 -16.62 22.91
C ALA A 356 -28.06 -15.54 22.53
N THR A 357 -27.01 -15.36 23.34
CA THR A 357 -25.93 -14.39 23.11
C THR A 357 -24.59 -15.07 23.27
N VAL A 358 -23.69 -14.93 22.30
CA VAL A 358 -22.31 -15.40 22.47
C VAL A 358 -21.56 -14.42 23.37
N THR A 359 -21.04 -14.92 24.48
CA THR A 359 -20.36 -14.10 25.51
C THR A 359 -18.85 -14.24 25.51
N ALA A 360 -18.32 -15.30 24.89
CA ALA A 360 -16.88 -15.48 24.69
C ALA A 360 -16.59 -16.16 23.35
N THR A 361 -15.46 -15.80 22.77
CA THR A 361 -15.03 -16.24 21.43
C THR A 361 -14.46 -17.66 21.47
N GLY A 362 -14.84 -18.48 20.48
CA GLY A 362 -14.24 -19.79 20.26
C GLY A 362 -12.97 -19.72 19.40
N THR A 363 -12.49 -20.87 18.95
CA THR A 363 -11.22 -21.00 18.21
C THR A 363 -11.26 -20.52 16.76
N ALA A 364 -12.46 -20.35 16.17
CA ALA A 364 -12.60 -19.99 14.76
C ALA A 364 -12.69 -18.48 14.53
N CYS A 365 -13.49 -17.76 15.33
CA CYS A 365 -13.81 -16.34 15.11
C CYS A 365 -14.18 -15.60 16.40
N ALA A 366 -14.05 -14.27 16.36
CA ALA A 366 -14.47 -13.40 17.44
C ALA A 366 -15.99 -13.11 17.40
N CYS A 367 -16.81 -14.06 17.83
CA CYS A 367 -18.27 -13.95 17.79
C CYS A 367 -18.92 -13.31 19.04
N SER A 368 -18.13 -12.70 19.92
CA SER A 368 -18.65 -12.12 21.18
C SER A 368 -19.64 -10.99 20.91
N GLY A 369 -20.76 -10.97 21.63
CA GLY A 369 -21.82 -9.98 21.53
C GLY A 369 -22.88 -10.27 20.46
N VAL A 370 -22.73 -11.33 19.66
CA VAL A 370 -23.75 -11.71 18.67
C VAL A 370 -24.97 -12.30 19.37
N VAL A 371 -26.17 -11.77 19.04
CA VAL A 371 -27.46 -12.17 19.64
C VAL A 371 -28.34 -12.83 18.58
N SER A 372 -29.04 -13.91 18.95
CA SER A 372 -30.01 -14.58 18.08
C SER A 372 -31.30 -13.77 17.91
N ALA A 373 -32.08 -14.09 16.88
CA ALA A 373 -33.50 -13.73 16.89
C ALA A 373 -34.19 -14.37 18.11
N PRO A 374 -35.18 -13.69 18.72
CA PRO A 374 -35.93 -14.23 19.84
C PRO A 374 -36.90 -15.33 19.41
N ILE A 375 -37.11 -16.33 20.27
CA ILE A 375 -38.19 -17.31 20.14
C ILE A 375 -39.16 -17.20 21.32
N THR A 376 -40.43 -17.51 21.10
CA THR A 376 -41.43 -17.56 22.17
C THR A 376 -41.66 -19.00 22.60
N VAL A 377 -41.61 -19.25 23.91
CA VAL A 377 -41.89 -20.53 24.55
C VAL A 377 -43.12 -20.38 25.43
N THR A 378 -44.06 -21.32 25.34
CA THR A 378 -45.23 -21.37 26.23
C THR A 378 -44.91 -22.19 27.46
N VAL A 379 -44.97 -21.56 28.64
CA VAL A 379 -44.74 -22.21 29.94
C VAL A 379 -46.08 -22.53 30.60
N THR A 380 -46.34 -23.80 30.89
CA THR A 380 -47.52 -24.28 31.62
C THR A 380 -47.19 -24.51 33.10
N GLY A 381 -48.17 -24.39 33.99
CA GLY A 381 -47.97 -24.67 35.42
C GLY A 381 -47.82 -26.17 35.72
N THR A 382 -47.15 -26.50 36.81
CA THR A 382 -47.00 -27.88 37.32
C THR A 382 -48.29 -28.34 38.00
N VAL A 383 -48.82 -29.50 37.62
CA VAL A 383 -49.96 -30.12 38.34
C VAL A 383 -49.40 -30.99 39.46
N GLY A 384 -49.54 -30.55 40.71
CA GLY A 384 -49.11 -31.32 41.89
C GLY A 384 -50.25 -32.06 42.56
N SER A 385 -50.00 -33.27 43.05
CA SER A 385 -50.86 -33.93 44.05
C SER A 385 -50.87 -33.07 45.33
N GLY A 386 -51.97 -32.33 45.54
CA GLY A 386 -52.08 -31.33 46.60
C GLY A 386 -52.68 -30.00 46.13
N THR A 387 -52.96 -29.82 44.84
CA THR A 387 -53.71 -28.66 44.35
C THR A 387 -55.10 -28.62 44.98
N THR A 388 -55.41 -27.51 45.64
CA THR A 388 -56.73 -27.25 46.23
C THR A 388 -57.39 -26.08 45.50
N LEU A 389 -58.72 -26.14 45.38
CA LEU A 389 -59.54 -25.03 44.93
C LEU A 389 -60.24 -24.46 46.16
N THR A 390 -60.21 -23.15 46.32
CA THR A 390 -60.98 -22.45 47.35
C THR A 390 -61.91 -21.45 46.68
N ALA A 391 -63.12 -21.31 47.20
CA ALA A 391 -64.10 -20.34 46.75
C ALA A 391 -64.20 -19.23 47.81
N ALA A 392 -64.20 -17.96 47.43
CA ALA A 392 -64.40 -16.84 48.35
C ALA A 392 -65.89 -16.63 48.65
N PRO A 393 -66.28 -16.12 49.83
CA PRO A 393 -67.67 -15.69 50.06
C PRO A 393 -68.09 -14.67 49.00
N ALA A 394 -69.25 -14.87 48.39
CA ALA A 394 -69.79 -13.97 47.39
C ALA A 394 -71.09 -13.33 47.88
N CYS A 395 -71.39 -12.15 47.36
CA CYS A 395 -72.69 -11.54 47.56
C CYS A 395 -73.27 -11.02 46.25
N TRP A 396 -74.60 -11.02 46.15
CA TRP A 396 -75.32 -10.50 45.00
C TRP A 396 -75.96 -9.15 45.30
N ARG A 397 -76.08 -8.31 44.27
CA ARG A 397 -76.81 -7.04 44.30
C ARG A 397 -77.86 -7.02 43.21
N VAL A 398 -78.94 -6.31 43.49
CA VAL A 398 -79.91 -5.91 42.47
C VAL A 398 -79.26 -4.85 41.60
N ASN A 399 -79.22 -5.07 40.29
CA ASN A 399 -78.79 -4.08 39.30
C ASN A 399 -79.98 -3.79 38.39
N LEU A 400 -80.56 -2.59 38.49
CA LEU A 400 -81.80 -2.18 37.80
C LEU A 400 -81.61 -1.27 36.56
N PRO A 401 -80.64 -1.49 35.64
CA PRO A 401 -80.75 -0.87 34.32
C PRO A 401 -81.72 -1.70 33.45
N LEU A 402 -82.92 -1.16 33.22
CA LEU A 402 -83.87 -1.66 32.23
C LEU A 402 -83.23 -1.65 30.81
N PRO A 403 -83.43 -2.65 29.92
CA PRO A 403 -84.23 -3.87 30.05
C PRO A 403 -83.47 -5.14 29.61
N LEU A 404 -82.87 -5.94 30.51
CA LEU A 404 -82.25 -7.23 30.16
C LEU A 404 -82.24 -8.24 31.35
N PRO A 405 -82.12 -9.57 31.10
CA PRO A 405 -82.58 -10.67 31.97
C PRO A 405 -81.78 -10.96 33.25
N ASP A 406 -80.70 -10.21 33.53
CA ASP A 406 -79.80 -10.45 34.67
C ASP A 406 -79.98 -9.39 35.77
N VAL A 407 -81.15 -9.39 36.42
CA VAL A 407 -81.51 -8.41 37.46
C VAL A 407 -80.58 -8.48 38.68
N PHE A 408 -79.90 -9.61 38.89
CA PHE A 408 -78.96 -9.80 39.98
C PHE A 408 -77.55 -10.01 39.43
N LYS A 409 -76.58 -9.29 40.00
CA LYS A 409 -75.15 -9.45 39.67
C LYS A 409 -74.38 -9.87 40.90
N ALA A 410 -73.47 -10.83 40.74
CA ALA A 410 -72.56 -11.30 41.77
C ALA A 410 -71.14 -11.44 41.22
N THR A 411 -70.15 -11.15 42.06
CA THR A 411 -68.74 -11.44 41.76
C THR A 411 -68.36 -12.75 42.43
N LEU A 412 -68.15 -13.79 41.64
CA LEU A 412 -67.75 -15.12 42.10
C LEU A 412 -66.23 -15.26 41.92
N THR A 413 -65.53 -15.71 42.96
CA THR A 413 -64.06 -15.78 42.95
C THR A 413 -63.60 -17.13 43.46
N ALA A 414 -62.73 -17.80 42.71
CA ALA A 414 -62.07 -19.02 43.14
C ALA A 414 -60.55 -18.92 42.96
N THR A 415 -59.80 -19.52 43.87
CA THR A 415 -58.33 -19.47 43.88
C THR A 415 -57.77 -20.89 43.93
N LEU A 416 -56.82 -21.18 43.03
CA LEU A 416 -56.03 -22.41 43.05
C LEU A 416 -54.78 -22.21 43.91
N SER A 417 -54.51 -23.19 44.78
CA SER A 417 -53.26 -23.27 45.53
C SER A 417 -52.62 -24.64 45.32
N PRO A 418 -51.38 -24.72 44.77
CA PRO A 418 -50.51 -23.61 44.34
C PRO A 418 -51.09 -22.80 43.16
N ALA A 419 -50.65 -21.54 43.03
CA ALA A 419 -51.13 -20.63 41.99
C ALA A 419 -50.80 -21.15 40.57
N GLN A 420 -51.82 -21.27 39.72
CA GLN A 420 -51.68 -21.72 38.34
C GLN A 420 -52.48 -20.82 37.41
N ALA A 421 -51.80 -20.15 36.47
CA ALA A 421 -52.44 -19.32 35.46
C ALA A 421 -52.97 -20.15 34.29
N GLY A 422 -54.05 -19.67 33.65
CA GLY A 422 -54.59 -20.27 32.44
C GLY A 422 -55.55 -21.45 32.66
N VAL A 423 -55.97 -21.72 33.90
CA VAL A 423 -56.94 -22.78 34.21
C VAL A 423 -58.36 -22.23 34.13
N THR A 424 -59.23 -22.90 33.37
CA THR A 424 -60.65 -22.56 33.30
C THR A 424 -61.39 -23.05 34.54
N VAL A 425 -62.10 -22.14 35.21
CA VAL A 425 -62.98 -22.40 36.35
C VAL A 425 -64.42 -22.17 35.93
N SER A 426 -65.27 -23.17 36.12
CA SER A 426 -66.71 -23.14 35.88
C SER A 426 -67.47 -22.87 37.18
N PHE A 427 -68.37 -21.90 37.19
CA PHE A 427 -69.14 -21.51 38.36
C PHE A 427 -70.60 -21.96 38.24
N PHE A 428 -71.14 -22.55 39.29
CA PHE A 428 -72.48 -23.10 39.36
C PHE A 428 -73.25 -22.49 40.53
N VAL A 429 -74.53 -22.17 40.32
CA VAL A 429 -75.48 -21.75 41.35
C VAL A 429 -76.75 -22.56 41.17
N ALA A 430 -77.30 -23.11 42.26
CA ALA A 430 -78.42 -24.08 42.19
C ALA A 430 -78.16 -25.24 41.22
N ASN A 431 -76.90 -25.71 41.16
CA ASN A 431 -76.44 -26.76 40.24
C ASN A 431 -76.56 -26.42 38.73
N GLN A 432 -76.74 -25.13 38.39
CA GLN A 432 -76.73 -24.64 37.00
C GLN A 432 -75.48 -23.80 36.74
N LEU A 433 -74.85 -24.01 35.58
CA LEU A 433 -73.67 -23.24 35.15
C LEU A 433 -74.07 -21.76 34.91
N VAL A 434 -73.42 -20.84 35.63
CA VAL A 434 -73.63 -19.39 35.48
C VAL A 434 -72.54 -18.70 34.66
N GLY A 435 -71.40 -19.36 34.46
CA GLY A 435 -70.32 -18.89 33.59
C GLY A 435 -68.97 -19.50 33.91
N THR A 436 -67.95 -19.07 33.18
CA THR A 436 -66.56 -19.54 33.33
C THR A 436 -65.59 -18.36 33.40
N ALA A 437 -64.52 -18.48 34.16
CA ALA A 437 -63.39 -17.54 34.16
C ALA A 437 -62.05 -18.29 34.12
N VAL A 438 -60.99 -17.62 33.68
CA VAL A 438 -59.63 -18.21 33.59
C VAL A 438 -58.77 -17.64 34.72
N THR A 439 -57.99 -18.48 35.38
CA THR A 439 -57.08 -18.04 36.45
C THR A 439 -55.96 -17.15 35.93
N ASP A 440 -55.66 -16.08 36.67
CA ASP A 440 -54.52 -15.20 36.42
C ASP A 440 -53.19 -15.76 36.97
N ALA A 441 -52.12 -14.96 36.92
CA ALA A 441 -50.80 -15.31 37.45
C ALA A 441 -50.79 -15.64 38.96
N THR A 442 -51.80 -15.19 39.71
CA THR A 442 -51.97 -15.49 41.15
C THR A 442 -52.80 -16.76 41.39
N GLY A 443 -53.28 -17.41 40.33
CA GLY A 443 -54.17 -18.57 40.43
C GLY A 443 -55.63 -18.21 40.71
N THR A 444 -56.02 -16.94 40.54
CA THR A 444 -57.37 -16.46 40.87
C THR A 444 -58.22 -16.31 39.61
N ALA A 445 -59.42 -16.91 39.63
CA ALA A 445 -60.44 -16.75 38.59
C ALA A 445 -61.64 -15.98 39.16
N THR A 446 -61.99 -14.87 38.53
CA THR A 446 -63.09 -13.98 38.95
C THR A 446 -64.13 -13.85 37.86
N LEU A 447 -65.38 -14.18 38.16
CA LEU A 447 -66.51 -14.10 37.24
C LEU A 447 -67.54 -13.06 37.73
N GLN A 448 -67.93 -12.15 36.83
CA GLN A 448 -69.10 -11.29 37.04
C GLN A 448 -70.36 -12.00 36.50
N ALA A 449 -71.05 -12.72 37.37
CA ALA A 449 -72.19 -13.55 37.00
C ALA A 449 -73.51 -12.76 37.02
N GLY A 450 -74.34 -12.95 35.99
CA GLY A 450 -75.77 -12.65 36.03
C GLY A 450 -76.53 -13.80 36.66
N LEU A 451 -77.42 -13.50 37.60
CA LEU A 451 -78.22 -14.49 38.32
C LEU A 451 -79.71 -14.23 38.12
N ASN A 452 -80.48 -15.31 38.01
CA ASN A 452 -81.94 -15.28 37.97
C ASN A 452 -82.55 -15.33 39.40
N PRO A 453 -83.86 -15.05 39.56
CA PRO A 453 -84.50 -15.03 40.89
C PRO A 453 -84.43 -16.36 41.67
N LEU A 454 -84.34 -17.51 41.00
CA LEU A 454 -84.23 -18.81 41.66
C LEU A 454 -82.79 -19.07 42.14
N GLN A 455 -81.79 -18.59 41.40
CA GLN A 455 -80.38 -18.76 41.74
C GLN A 455 -79.98 -17.98 43.01
N ILE A 456 -80.54 -16.80 43.24
CA ILE A 456 -80.26 -16.01 44.45
C ILE A 456 -80.80 -16.64 45.74
N LEU A 457 -81.75 -17.56 45.64
CA LEU A 457 -82.32 -18.32 46.78
C LEU A 457 -81.46 -19.52 47.17
N ALA A 458 -80.47 -19.90 46.36
CA ALA A 458 -79.64 -21.08 46.59
C ALA A 458 -78.70 -20.95 47.81
N GLY A 459 -78.43 -19.72 48.26
CA GLY A 459 -77.58 -19.42 49.43
C GLY A 459 -76.09 -19.77 49.29
N SER A 460 -75.70 -20.43 48.20
CA SER A 460 -74.34 -20.88 47.92
C SER A 460 -74.05 -20.97 46.42
N TYR A 461 -72.77 -20.98 46.08
CA TYR A 461 -72.28 -21.26 44.73
C TYR A 461 -71.13 -22.27 44.80
N THR A 462 -70.89 -22.96 43.69
CA THR A 462 -69.85 -23.97 43.56
C THR A 462 -68.94 -23.64 42.37
N ALA A 463 -67.64 -23.65 42.58
CA ALA A 463 -66.62 -23.55 41.54
C ALA A 463 -66.04 -24.94 41.24
N HIS A 464 -65.90 -25.26 39.95
CA HIS A 464 -65.25 -26.46 39.45
C HIS A 464 -64.05 -26.08 38.58
N ALA A 465 -62.91 -26.73 38.81
CA ALA A 465 -61.73 -26.60 37.96
C ALA A 465 -61.20 -27.99 37.64
N THR A 466 -60.81 -28.23 36.39
CA THR A 466 -60.09 -29.45 36.02
C THR A 466 -58.62 -29.12 35.87
N VAL A 467 -57.77 -29.73 36.70
CA VAL A 467 -56.32 -29.53 36.66
C VAL A 467 -55.67 -30.88 36.38
N GLY A 468 -55.06 -31.04 35.20
CA GLY A 468 -54.62 -32.34 34.72
C GLY A 468 -55.80 -33.31 34.55
N ALA A 469 -55.75 -34.46 35.22
CA ALA A 469 -56.82 -35.46 35.22
C ALA A 469 -57.76 -35.37 36.43
N THR A 470 -57.56 -34.39 37.31
CA THR A 470 -58.29 -34.28 38.59
C THR A 470 -59.30 -33.14 38.54
N MET A 471 -60.54 -33.44 38.92
CA MET A 471 -61.58 -32.44 39.14
C MET A 471 -61.48 -31.91 40.57
N LEU A 472 -61.35 -30.60 40.71
CA LEU A 472 -61.39 -29.90 41.99
C LEU A 472 -62.70 -29.15 42.11
N GLN A 473 -63.26 -29.12 43.32
CA GLN A 473 -64.52 -28.44 43.62
C GLN A 473 -64.39 -27.65 44.93
N ALA A 474 -64.97 -26.45 44.93
CA ALA A 474 -65.09 -25.62 46.12
C ALA A 474 -66.47 -24.97 46.18
N THR A 475 -67.10 -24.95 47.35
CA THR A 475 -68.42 -24.34 47.56
C THR A 475 -68.32 -23.29 48.65
N ASN A 476 -68.95 -22.13 48.44
CA ASN A 476 -69.04 -21.09 49.48
C ASN A 476 -70.38 -20.34 49.41
N SER A 477 -70.61 -19.46 50.38
CA SER A 477 -71.84 -18.71 50.53
C SER A 477 -72.06 -17.71 49.40
N LEU A 478 -73.35 -17.54 49.09
CA LEU A 478 -73.86 -16.53 48.17
C LEU A 478 -75.04 -15.83 48.86
N THR A 479 -74.80 -14.65 49.42
CA THR A 479 -75.80 -13.92 50.21
C THR A 479 -76.16 -12.58 49.57
N PRO A 480 -77.26 -11.92 49.94
CA PRO A 480 -77.47 -10.53 49.56
C PRO A 480 -76.31 -9.67 50.08
N CYS A 481 -75.80 -8.75 49.27
CA CYS A 481 -74.84 -7.79 49.81
C CYS A 481 -75.57 -6.86 50.78
N LEU A 482 -75.19 -6.90 52.05
CA LEU A 482 -75.58 -5.87 53.01
C LEU A 482 -74.99 -4.54 52.54
N PRO A 483 -75.73 -3.42 52.59
CA PRO A 483 -75.10 -2.11 52.45
C PRO A 483 -74.05 -1.95 53.57
N PRO A 484 -72.92 -1.27 53.31
CA PRO A 484 -72.02 -0.89 54.40
C PRO A 484 -72.83 -0.12 55.43
N VAL A 485 -72.77 -0.55 56.70
CA VAL A 485 -73.33 0.20 57.83
C VAL A 485 -72.45 1.40 58.12
#